data_AF-A0A1C2G678-F1
#
_entry.id   AF-A0A1C2G678-F1
#
_cell.length_a   1.000
_cell.length_b   1.000
_cell.length_c   1.000
_cell.angle_alpha   90.00
_cell.angle_beta   90.00
_cell.angle_gamma   90.00
#
_symmetry.space_group_name_H-M   'P 1'
#
loop_
_entity.id
_entity.type
_entity.pdbx_description
1 polymer ?
#
loop_
_entity_poly.entity_id
_entity_poly.type
_entity_poly.pdbx_seq_one_letter_code
_entity_poly.pdbx_strand_id
1 'polypeptide(L)'
;MLLSQLHDMIKHNYEHGLYSQDYTSKSNNSNPSKIKDLKNLSDFQMGKHQAYEDYQISKKFRFYPKLPFVLLNLISGNRMQEVISFINGYNHEKHRLKNK
;
A
#
# COMPACT_ATOMS: atom_id res chain seq x y z
N MET A 1 16.47 -20.06 11.59
CA MET A 1 15.72 -21.32 11.44
C MET A 1 14.29 -21.07 10.98
N LEU A 2 13.46 -20.34 11.75
CA LEU A 2 12.06 -20.04 11.37
C LEU A 2 11.91 -19.28 10.03
N LEU A 3 12.80 -18.32 9.75
CA LEU A 3 12.77 -17.52 8.53
C LEU A 3 13.10 -18.33 7.27
N SER A 4 14.04 -19.27 7.38
CA SER A 4 14.42 -20.17 6.29
C SER A 4 13.30 -21.14 5.97
N GLN A 5 12.67 -21.72 7.00
CA GLN A 5 11.51 -22.60 6.83
C GLN A 5 10.32 -21.90 6.19
N LEU A 6 10.06 -20.63 6.58
CA LEU A 6 9.02 -19.83 5.94
C LEU A 6 9.36 -19.49 4.48
N HIS A 7 10.62 -19.13 4.21
CA HIS A 7 11.10 -18.86 2.86
C HIS A 7 10.94 -20.08 1.95
N ASP A 8 11.37 -21.25 2.42
CA ASP A 8 11.31 -22.51 1.67
C ASP A 8 9.85 -22.94 1.42
N MET A 9 8.97 -22.75 2.40
CA MET A 9 7.54 -23.02 2.23
C MET A 9 6.88 -22.11 1.18
N ILE A 10 7.17 -20.80 1.22
CA ILE A 10 6.64 -19.85 0.24
C ILE A 10 7.18 -20.17 -1.17
N LYS A 11 8.48 -20.47 -1.27
CA LYS A 11 9.15 -20.82 -2.52
C LYS A 11 8.56 -22.10 -3.13
N HIS A 12 8.41 -23.15 -2.33
CA HIS A 12 7.79 -24.40 -2.74
C HIS A 12 6.37 -24.15 -3.27
N ASN A 13 5.53 -23.39 -2.54
CA ASN A 13 4.17 -23.12 -2.99
C ASN A 13 4.11 -22.31 -4.30
N TYR A 14 5.09 -21.44 -4.54
CA TYR A 14 5.22 -20.70 -5.80
C TYR A 14 5.62 -21.60 -6.97
N GLU A 15 6.64 -22.43 -6.79
CA GLU A 15 7.10 -23.38 -7.82
C GLU A 15 6.02 -24.40 -8.19
N HIS A 16 5.16 -24.75 -7.23
CA HIS A 16 4.02 -25.66 -7.44
C HIS A 16 2.75 -24.96 -7.98
N GLY A 17 2.83 -23.69 -8.38
CA GLY A 17 1.74 -22.99 -9.05
C GLY A 17 0.54 -22.66 -8.15
N LEU A 18 0.65 -22.77 -6.83
CA LEU A 18 -0.46 -22.45 -5.91
C LEU A 18 -0.86 -20.96 -5.94
N TYR A 19 0.03 -20.10 -6.45
CA TYR A 19 -0.23 -18.67 -6.63
C TYR A 19 -0.47 -18.27 -8.09
N SER A 20 -0.50 -19.21 -9.03
CA SER A 20 -0.77 -18.93 -10.45
C SER A 20 -2.25 -18.79 -10.76
N GLN A 21 -3.11 -18.64 -9.74
CA GLN A 21 -4.51 -18.31 -9.96
C GLN A 21 -4.60 -17.04 -10.80
N ASP A 22 -5.39 -17.12 -11.87
CA ASP A 22 -5.72 -15.99 -12.73
C ASP A 22 -6.39 -14.90 -11.89
N TYR A 23 -5.58 -14.01 -11.33
CA TYR A 23 -6.05 -12.73 -10.82
C TYR A 23 -6.58 -11.97 -12.03
N THR A 24 -7.82 -12.23 -12.39
CA THR A 24 -8.63 -11.31 -13.16
C THR A 24 -8.82 -10.09 -12.29
N SER A 25 -7.83 -9.18 -12.33
CA SER A 25 -8.02 -7.83 -11.85
C SER A 25 -9.06 -7.19 -12.75
N LYS A 26 -10.33 -7.44 -12.45
CA LYS A 26 -11.45 -6.64 -12.94
C LYS A 26 -11.26 -5.28 -12.31
N SER A 27 -10.39 -4.49 -12.92
CA SER A 27 -10.33 -3.05 -12.75
C SER A 27 -11.70 -2.53 -13.18
N ASN A 28 -12.63 -2.46 -12.23
CA ASN A 28 -13.92 -1.82 -12.44
C ASN A 28 -13.64 -0.41 -12.98
N ASN A 29 -13.98 -0.21 -14.25
CA ASN A 29 -13.98 1.04 -15.02
C ASN A 29 -13.76 2.30 -14.15
N SER A 30 -12.50 2.56 -13.84
CA SER A 30 -12.08 3.81 -13.24
C SER A 30 -11.75 4.71 -14.41
N ASN A 31 -12.48 5.81 -14.53
CA ASN A 31 -12.41 6.77 -15.63
C ASN A 31 -10.93 7.00 -16.06
N PRO A 32 -10.52 6.65 -17.29
CA PRO A 32 -9.10 6.59 -17.68
C PRO A 32 -8.37 7.94 -17.53
N SER A 33 -9.11 9.04 -17.49
CA SER A 33 -8.60 10.39 -17.20
C SER A 33 -8.04 10.50 -15.77
N LYS A 34 -8.70 9.92 -14.75
CA LYS A 34 -8.21 9.91 -13.35
C LYS A 34 -6.97 9.03 -13.19
N ILE A 35 -6.87 7.94 -13.95
CA ILE A 35 -5.75 6.98 -13.86
C ILE A 35 -4.45 7.58 -14.42
N LYS A 36 -4.54 8.39 -15.49
CA LYS A 36 -3.35 9.04 -16.08
C LYS A 36 -2.67 10.00 -15.11
N ASP A 37 -3.45 10.76 -14.34
CA ASP A 37 -2.91 11.65 -13.32
C ASP A 37 -2.39 10.87 -12.09
N LEU A 38 -2.98 9.71 -11.79
CA LEU A 38 -2.55 8.86 -10.67
C LEU A 38 -1.20 8.17 -10.92
N LYS A 39 -0.89 7.81 -12.17
CA LYS A 39 0.36 7.10 -12.54
C LYS A 39 1.64 7.91 -12.32
N ASN A 40 1.55 9.24 -12.23
CA ASN A 40 2.70 10.12 -12.00
C ASN A 40 2.78 10.65 -10.56
N LEU A 41 1.88 10.23 -9.68
CA LEU A 41 1.91 10.68 -8.29
C LEU A 41 2.98 9.92 -7.52
N SER A 42 3.75 10.67 -6.74
CA SER A 42 4.59 10.06 -5.70
C SER A 42 3.75 9.26 -4.72
N ASP A 43 4.33 8.23 -4.10
CA ASP A 43 3.63 7.40 -3.10
C ASP A 43 3.03 8.23 -1.97
N PHE A 44 3.71 9.32 -1.57
CA PHE A 44 3.19 10.27 -0.60
C PHE A 44 1.89 10.93 -1.06
N GLN A 45 1.81 11.37 -2.31
CA GLN A 45 0.59 11.97 -2.83
C GLN A 45 -0.51 10.93 -3.01
N MET A 46 -0.18 9.69 -3.38
CA MET A 46 -1.14 8.57 -3.37
C MET A 46 -1.74 8.37 -1.97
N GLY A 47 -0.91 8.40 -0.92
CA GLY A 47 -1.36 8.31 0.48
C GLY A 47 -2.33 9.44 0.84
N LYS A 48 -2.01 10.68 0.46
CA LYS A 48 -2.92 11.82 0.66
C LYS A 48 -4.25 11.63 -0.07
N HIS A 49 -4.20 11.19 -1.32
CA HIS A 49 -5.39 10.97 -2.13
C HIS A 49 -6.32 9.94 -1.49
N GLN A 50 -5.75 8.81 -1.04
CA GLN A 50 -6.52 7.76 -0.36
C GLN A 50 -7.19 8.28 0.92
N ALA A 51 -6.51 9.07 1.74
CA ALA A 51 -7.09 9.65 2.95
C ALA A 51 -8.24 10.61 2.64
N TYR A 52 -8.13 11.38 1.55
CA TYR A 52 -9.20 12.25 1.08
C TYR A 52 -10.41 11.45 0.58
N GLU A 53 -10.20 10.40 -0.23
CA GLU A 53 -11.29 9.55 -0.71
C GLU A 53 -12.00 8.82 0.42
N ASP A 54 -11.25 8.22 1.36
CA ASP A 54 -11.82 7.55 2.54
C ASP A 54 -12.70 8.51 3.35
N TYR A 55 -12.25 9.75 3.53
CA TYR A 55 -13.01 10.81 4.22
C TYR A 55 -14.25 11.25 3.44
N GLN A 56 -14.19 11.32 2.12
CA GLN A 56 -15.36 11.73 1.32
C GLN A 56 -16.43 10.64 1.27
N ILE A 57 -16.04 9.38 1.15
CA ILE A 57 -16.99 8.25 1.05
C ILE A 57 -17.64 7.95 2.40
N SER A 58 -16.84 7.89 3.47
CA SER A 58 -17.29 7.32 4.74
C SER A 58 -17.09 8.21 5.96
N LYS A 59 -16.42 9.37 5.80
CA LYS A 59 -15.95 10.23 6.90
C LYS A 59 -15.10 9.49 7.94
N LYS A 60 -14.59 8.30 7.61
CA LYS A 60 -13.75 7.45 8.46
C LYS A 60 -12.36 7.34 7.85
N PHE A 61 -11.38 7.12 8.72
CA PHE A 61 -9.99 6.89 8.33
C PHE A 61 -9.59 5.46 8.67
N ARG A 62 -8.87 4.83 7.75
CA ARG A 62 -8.19 3.56 7.99
C ARG A 62 -7.00 3.76 8.93
N PHE A 63 -6.60 2.67 9.58
CA PHE A 63 -5.41 2.63 10.40
C PHE A 63 -4.29 1.92 9.64
N TYR A 64 -3.20 2.66 9.39
CA TYR A 64 -1.99 2.12 8.78
C TYR A 64 -0.86 2.14 9.82
N PRO A 65 -0.47 0.97 10.38
CA PRO A 65 0.59 0.91 11.38
C PRO A 65 1.95 1.17 10.74
N LYS A 66 2.58 2.31 11.03
CA LYS A 66 3.88 2.70 10.43
C LYS A 66 5.07 1.89 10.96
N LEU A 67 5.07 1.55 12.25
CA LEU A 67 6.23 0.99 12.94
C LEU A 67 6.77 -0.32 12.32
N PRO A 68 5.94 -1.31 11.97
CA PRO A 68 6.43 -2.54 11.35
C PRO A 68 7.14 -2.27 10.01
N PHE A 69 6.61 -1.35 9.19
CA PHE A 69 7.22 -1.03 7.89
C PHE A 69 8.53 -0.29 8.03
N VAL A 70 8.69 0.56 9.04
CA VAL A 70 9.99 1.21 9.35
C VAL A 70 11.04 0.18 9.72
N LEU A 71 10.69 -0.80 10.57
CA LEU A 71 11.60 -1.89 10.93
C LEU A 71 11.96 -2.75 9.72
N LEU A 72 10.96 -3.13 8.91
CA LEU A 72 11.19 -3.91 7.70
C LEU A 72 12.03 -3.14 6.68
N ASN A 73 11.86 -1.82 6.56
CA ASN A 73 12.64 -0.98 5.66
C ASN A 73 14.12 -0.96 6.03
N LEU A 74 14.41 -0.89 7.34
CA LEU A 74 15.77 -0.93 7.86
C LEU A 74 16.43 -2.28 7.53
N ILE A 75 15.72 -3.38 7.77
CA ILE A 75 16.23 -4.74 7.50
C ILE A 75 16.38 -5.00 6.00
N SER A 76 15.50 -4.41 5.18
CA SER A 76 15.44 -4.66 3.73
C SER A 76 16.28 -3.68 2.90
N GLY A 77 17.13 -2.85 3.53
CA GLY A 77 17.97 -1.88 2.81
C GLY A 77 17.16 -0.84 2.03
N ASN A 78 16.17 -0.22 2.69
CA ASN A 78 15.31 0.85 2.16
C ASN A 78 14.29 0.46 1.07
N ARG A 79 14.05 -0.83 0.85
CA ARG A 79 13.08 -1.32 -0.15
C ARG A 79 11.61 -1.05 0.16
N MET A 80 11.27 -0.66 1.39
CA MET A 80 9.90 -0.35 1.84
C MET A 80 9.66 1.16 1.97
N GLN A 81 10.57 1.98 1.43
CA GLN A 81 10.50 3.44 1.54
C GLN A 81 9.23 4.01 0.89
N GLU A 82 8.77 3.40 -0.19
CA GLU A 82 7.53 3.73 -0.91
C GLU A 82 6.31 3.56 0.01
N VAL A 83 6.21 2.41 0.69
CA VAL A 83 5.13 2.13 1.65
C VAL A 83 5.16 3.11 2.83
N ILE A 84 6.34 3.42 3.36
CA ILE A 84 6.49 4.42 4.41
C ILE A 84 6.03 5.80 3.93
N SER A 85 6.40 6.18 2.71
CA SER A 85 6.03 7.46 2.10
C SER A 85 4.53 7.56 1.91
N PHE A 86 3.88 6.49 1.45
CA PHE A 86 2.43 6.39 1.38
C PHE A 86 1.76 6.57 2.74
N ILE A 87 2.19 5.84 3.77
CA ILE A 87 1.62 5.94 5.12
C ILE A 87 1.78 7.36 5.69
N ASN A 88 2.93 8.00 5.43
CA ASN A 88 3.16 9.38 5.83
C ASN A 88 2.18 10.35 5.15
N GLY A 89 1.96 10.19 3.84
CA GLY A 89 1.00 10.99 3.08
C GLY A 89 -0.42 10.83 3.59
N TYR A 90 -0.85 9.59 3.86
CA TYR A 90 -2.17 9.30 4.41
C TYR A 90 -2.38 9.97 5.76
N ASN A 91 -1.43 9.81 6.68
CA ASN A 91 -1.53 10.40 8.01
C ASN A 91 -1.51 11.92 7.97
N HIS A 92 -0.66 12.52 7.12
CA HIS A 92 -0.61 13.97 6.93
C HIS A 92 -1.99 14.52 6.53
N GLU A 93 -2.62 13.94 5.52
CA GLU A 93 -3.92 14.39 5.04
C GLU A 93 -5.04 14.11 6.04
N LYS A 94 -5.00 12.96 6.72
CA LYS A 94 -5.91 12.64 7.83
C LYS A 94 -5.87 13.70 8.93
N HIS A 95 -4.68 14.14 9.36
CA HIS A 95 -4.54 15.21 10.36
C HIS A 95 -5.10 16.53 9.84
N ARG A 96 -4.82 16.89 8.58
CA ARG A 96 -5.36 18.09 7.94
C ARG A 96 -6.89 18.09 7.90
N LEU A 97 -7.51 16.97 7.56
CA LEU A 97 -8.97 16.83 7.45
C LEU A 97 -9.67 16.74 8.80
N LYS A 98 -9.01 16.25 9.84
CA LYS A 98 -9.54 16.24 11.21
C LYS A 98 -9.53 17.60 11.88
N ASN A 99 -8.58 18.45 11.51
CA ASN A 99 -8.42 19.80 12.06
C ASN A 99 -9.20 20.87 11.26
N LYS A 100 -10.16 20.45 10.43
CA LYS A 100 -10.92 21.30 9.52
C LYS A 100 -12.40 21.19 9.85
#